data_AF-A0A7K8K916-F1
#
_entry.id   AF-A0A7K8K916-F1
#
_cell.length_a   1.000
_cell.length_b   1.000
_cell.length_c   1.000
_cell.angle_alpha   90.00
_cell.angle_beta   90.00
_cell.angle_gamma   90.00
#
_symmetry.space_group_name_H-M   'P 1'
#
loop_
_entity.id
_entity.type
_entity.pdbx_description
1 polymer ?
#
loop_
_entity_poly.entity_id
_entity_poly.type
_entity_poly.pdbx_seq_one_letter_code
_entity_poly.pdbx_strand_id
1 'polypeptide(L)' 'ANYLGARIQQRFISPQKVVIEDPKIHTLNDIQKLVGAIQWLRQFALFSPEEMKPFTDELAGTQDLAAPWEL' A
#
# COMPACT_ATOMS: atom_id res chain seq x y z
N ALA A 1 1.64 3.19 -22.69
CA ALA A 1 0.26 2.74 -22.40
C ALA A 1 0.08 2.68 -20.88
N ASN A 2 -1.17 2.66 -20.40
CA ASN A 2 -1.48 2.46 -18.98
C ASN A 2 -1.89 1.00 -18.78
N TYR A 3 -1.26 0.29 -17.84
CA TYR A 3 -1.54 -1.12 -17.57
C TYR A 3 -1.24 -1.42 -16.09
N LEU A 4 -2.17 -2.05 -15.36
CA LEU A 4 -2.04 -2.36 -13.92
C LEU A 4 -1.62 -1.18 -13.02
N GLY A 5 -2.03 0.05 -13.37
CA GLY A 5 -1.62 1.27 -12.67
C GLY A 5 -0.19 1.75 -12.99
N ALA A 6 0.54 1.07 -13.88
CA ALA A 6 1.82 1.51 -14.38
C ALA A 6 1.69 2.28 -15.71
N ARG A 7 2.47 3.35 -15.84
CA ARG A 7 2.73 4.04 -17.11
C ARG A 7 3.93 3.38 -17.77
N ILE A 8 3.64 2.54 -18.78
CA ILE A 8 4.65 1.86 -19.60
C ILE A 8 5.06 2.80 -20.74
N GLN A 9 6.35 3.16 -20.75
CA GLN A 9 7.04 3.98 -21.74
C GLN A 9 8.01 3.10 -22.55
N GLN A 10 8.57 3.60 -23.65
CA GLN A 10 9.43 2.80 -24.56
C GLN A 10 10.70 2.19 -23.92
N ARG A 11 11.18 2.73 -22.79
CA ARG A 11 12.38 2.25 -22.08
C ARG A 11 12.22 2.15 -20.56
N PHE A 12 11.07 2.55 -20.02
CA PHE A 12 10.86 2.67 -18.57
C PHE A 12 9.42 2.28 -18.21
N ILE A 13 9.27 1.54 -17.12
CA ILE A 13 7.99 1.37 -16.44
C ILE A 13 8.01 2.34 -15.25
N SER A 14 6.98 3.17 -15.15
CA SER A 14 6.86 4.19 -14.10
C SER A 14 5.54 4.01 -13.35
N PRO A 15 5.51 4.10 -12.01
CA PRO A 15 4.26 4.06 -11.28
C PRO A 15 3.40 5.26 -11.68
N GLN A 16 2.09 5.05 -11.86
CA GLN A 16 1.15 6.17 -11.84
C GLN A 16 1.16 6.76 -10.42
N LYS A 17 1.11 8.10 -10.31
CA LYS A 17 1.30 8.83 -9.05
C LYS A 17 0.37 8.28 -7.95
N VAL A 18 0.94 7.54 -6.98
CA VAL A 18 0.24 7.16 -5.75
C VAL A 18 0.05 8.44 -4.95
N VAL A 19 -1.19 8.88 -4.84
CA VAL A 19 -1.57 10.00 -3.98
C VAL A 19 -2.08 9.37 -2.69
N ILE A 20 -1.22 9.36 -1.66
CA ILE A 20 -1.66 9.15 -0.28
C ILE A 20 -2.17 10.51 0.18
N GLU A 21 -3.45 10.78 -0.07
CA GLU A 21 -4.13 11.98 0.43
C GLU A 21 -4.24 11.89 1.95
N ASP A 22 -3.83 12.98 2.64
CA ASP A 22 -3.73 13.18 4.09
C ASP A 22 -4.32 12.03 4.95
N PRO A 23 -3.50 11.02 5.32
CA PRO A 23 -4.00 9.75 5.86
C PRO A 23 -4.48 9.94 7.30
N LYS A 24 -5.74 10.36 7.43
CA LYS A 24 -6.52 10.31 8.66
C LYS A 24 -6.92 8.87 8.95
N ILE A 25 -5.93 8.10 9.42
CA ILE A 25 -6.11 6.69 9.80
C ILE A 25 -7.03 6.66 11.00
N HIS A 26 -8.29 6.25 10.78
CA HIS A 26 -9.30 6.13 11.82
C HIS A 26 -9.78 4.69 11.99
N THR A 27 -9.79 3.92 10.90
CA THR A 27 -10.24 2.52 10.91
C THR A 27 -9.17 1.55 10.40
N LEU A 28 -9.34 0.26 10.74
CA LEU A 28 -8.51 -0.83 10.20
C LEU A 28 -8.48 -0.82 8.66
N ASN A 29 -9.60 -0.52 8.02
CA ASN A 29 -9.70 -0.35 6.56
C ASN A 29 -8.79 0.77 6.01
N ASP A 30 -8.48 1.81 6.80
CA ASP A 30 -7.63 2.92 6.35
C ASP A 30 -6.14 2.59 6.41
N ILE A 31 -5.69 1.92 7.48
CA ILE A 31 -4.32 1.39 7.54
C ILE A 31 -4.11 0.29 6.47
N GLN A 32 -5.12 -0.55 6.21
CA GLN A 32 -5.05 -1.58 5.16
C GLN A 32 -4.97 -0.98 3.74
N LYS A 33 -5.65 0.14 3.44
CA LYS A 33 -5.45 0.88 2.17
C LYS A 33 -4.02 1.42 2.05
N LEU A 34 -3.49 2.01 3.13
CA LEU A 34 -2.14 2.56 3.16
C LEU A 34 -1.09 1.45 2.95
N VAL A 35 -1.20 0.34 3.68
CA VAL A 35 -0.35 -0.84 3.52
C VAL A 35 -0.46 -1.42 2.11
N GLY A 36 -1.67 -1.55 1.55
CA GLY A 36 -1.87 -1.99 0.17
C GLY A 36 -1.18 -1.10 -0.87
N ALA A 37 -1.20 0.22 -0.67
CA ALA A 37 -0.48 1.17 -1.52
C ALA A 37 1.05 1.04 -1.38
N ILE A 38 1.57 0.79 -0.18
CA ILE A 38 3.00 0.53 0.08
C ILE A 38 3.44 -0.80 -0.55
N GLN A 39 2.63 -1.86 -0.43
CA GLN A 39 2.87 -3.14 -1.09
C GLN A 39 2.83 -3.04 -2.63
N TRP A 40 1.98 -2.16 -3.19
CA TRP A 40 2.01 -1.84 -4.61
C TRP A 40 3.25 -1.00 -5.01
N LEU A 41 3.81 -0.19 -4.12
CA LEU A 41 5.08 0.50 -4.35
C LEU A 41 6.30 -0.43 -4.29
N ARG A 42 6.22 -1.60 -3.62
CA ARG A 42 7.29 -2.61 -3.56
C ARG A 42 7.72 -3.16 -4.93
N GLN A 43 6.84 -3.14 -5.94
CA GLN A 43 7.21 -3.50 -7.32
C GLN A 43 7.98 -2.39 -8.07
N PHE A 44 8.26 -1.27 -7.39
CA PHE A 44 9.13 -0.17 -7.85
C PHE A 44 10.26 0.18 -6.87
N ALA A 45 10.22 -0.32 -5.62
CA ALA A 45 11.18 0.00 -4.56
C ALA A 45 11.61 -1.26 -3.77
N LEU A 46 12.92 -1.37 -3.51
CA LEU A 46 13.53 -2.52 -2.82
C LEU A 46 13.42 -2.38 -1.30
N PHE A 47 12.28 -2.77 -0.73
CA PHE A 47 12.12 -2.97 0.72
C PHE A 47 12.56 -4.38 1.14
N SER A 48 13.22 -4.50 2.29
CA SER A 48 13.57 -5.80 2.87
C SER A 48 12.33 -6.53 3.43
N PRO A 49 12.40 -7.87 3.63
CA PRO A 49 11.30 -8.61 4.25
C PRO A 49 11.01 -8.16 5.70
N GLU A 50 12.01 -7.67 6.42
CA GLU A 50 11.89 -7.24 7.82
C GLU A 50 11.15 -5.90 7.93
N GLU A 51 11.51 -4.91 7.10
CA GLU A 51 10.78 -3.64 6.96
C GLU A 51 9.33 -3.84 6.48
N MET A 52 9.05 -4.93 5.78
CA MET A 52 7.71 -5.27 5.27
C MET A 52 6.88 -6.17 6.20
N LYS A 53 7.45 -6.73 7.27
CA LYS A 53 6.73 -7.62 8.20
C LYS A 53 5.43 -7.00 8.74
N PRO A 54 5.37 -5.69 9.07
CA PRO A 54 3.77 -4.82 9.48
C PRO A 54 4.54 -4.53 9.70
N PHE A 55 4.46 -3.95 8.09
CA PHE A 55 3.38 -3.81 7.06
C PHE A 55 2.90 -5.09 6.31
N THR A 56 2.66 -6.20 7.01
CA THR A 56 1.96 -7.39 6.49
C THR A 56 1.01 -7.97 7.55
N ASP A 57 1.38 -7.94 8.83
CA ASP A 57 0.55 -8.43 9.93
C ASP A 57 -0.82 -7.68 10.05
N GLU A 58 -0.91 -6.40 9.68
CA GLU A 58 -2.16 -5.61 9.68
C GLU A 58 -3.14 -5.99 8.55
N LEU A 59 -2.69 -6.77 7.55
CA LEU A 59 -3.56 -7.35 6.52
C LEU A 59 -4.17 -8.69 6.96
N ALA A 60 -3.85 -9.19 8.16
CA ALA A 60 -4.55 -10.33 8.74
C ALA A 60 -6.01 -9.96 9.01
N GLY A 61 -6.91 -10.31 8.09
CA GLY A 61 -8.35 -10.01 8.09
C GLY A 61 -9.17 -10.71 9.19
N THR A 62 -8.60 -10.87 10.38
CA THR A 62 -9.19 -11.44 11.60
C THR A 62 -9.97 -10.42 12.44
N GLN A 63 -10.05 -9.15 12.01
CA GLN A 63 -10.69 -8.05 12.71
C GLN A 63 -11.68 -7.30 11.79
N ASP A 64 -12.63 -6.57 12.40
CA ASP A 64 -13.64 -5.78 11.69
C ASP A 64 -13.00 -4.59 10.95
N LEU A 65 -13.34 -4.41 9.68
CA LEU A 65 -12.86 -3.31 8.83
C LEU A 65 -13.26 -1.92 9.38
N ALA A 66 -14.35 -1.85 10.14
CA ALA A 66 -14.83 -0.62 10.78
C ALA A 66 -14.26 -0.42 12.21
N ALA A 67 -13.46 -1.35 12.73
CA ALA A 67 -12.82 -1.19 14.04
C ALA A 67 -11.87 0.03 14.04
N PRO A 68 -11.78 0.78 15.16
CA PRO A 68 -10.72 1.76 15.36
C PRO A 68 -9.35 1.12 15.16
N TRP A 69 -8.43 1.84 14.53
CA TRP A 69 -7.03 1.44 14.51
C TRP A 69 -6.32 1.89 15.79
N GLU A 70 -5.82 0.92 16.56
CA GLU A 70 -5.01 1.13 17.77
C GLU A 70 -3.60 0.52 17.55
N LEU A 71 -2.61 1.07 18.27
CA LEU A 71 -1.17 0.77 18.15
C LEU A 71 -0.63 0.03 19.40
#